data_AF-V2W770-F1
#
_entry.id   AF-V2W770-F1
#
_cell.length_a   1.000
_cell.length_b   1.000
_cell.length_c   1.000
_cell.angle_alpha   90.00
_cell.angle_beta   90.00
_cell.angle_gamma   90.00
#
_symmetry.space_group_name_H-M   'P 1'
#
loop_
_entity.id
_entity.type
_entity.pdbx_description
1 polymer ?
#
loop_
_entity_poly.entity_id
_entity_poly.type
_entity_poly.pdbx_seq_one_letter_code
_entity_poly.pdbx_strand_id
1 'polypeptide(L)'
;MGRRKKKNDGDTPADTKPTSNRKAHPALPPINWTDELVHQLLTIIERPYIRKKIIGTEDGNEEPVKTDGASKNCVYGEIAGELFPEMYATDSKSMISRIGSKIS
;
A
#
# COMPACT_ATOMS: atom_id res chain seq x y z
N MET A 1 54.34 -49.41 5.11
CA MET A 1 53.05 -50.03 4.70
C MET A 1 51.94 -49.10 5.18
N GLY A 2 50.92 -48.64 4.47
CA GLY A 2 50.46 -48.77 3.09
C GLY A 2 49.62 -47.52 2.73
N ARG A 3 49.05 -47.52 1.53
CA ARG A 3 48.66 -46.38 0.69
C ARG A 3 47.12 -46.21 0.62
N ARG A 4 46.65 -44.98 0.29
CA ARG A 4 45.35 -44.56 -0.36
C ARG A 4 44.11 -44.39 0.56
N LYS A 5 43.37 -43.26 0.62
CA LYS A 5 42.75 -42.28 -0.34
C LYS A 5 41.38 -42.74 -0.90
N LYS A 6 40.28 -42.02 -0.57
CA LYS A 6 39.23 -41.40 -1.46
C LYS A 6 37.92 -41.08 -0.67
N LYS A 7 37.61 -39.79 -0.44
CA LYS A 7 36.48 -38.95 -0.96
C LYS A 7 35.06 -39.52 -0.82
N ASN A 8 34.14 -38.71 -0.31
CA ASN A 8 32.88 -38.37 -0.99
C ASN A 8 32.30 -37.07 -0.40
N ASP A 9 32.24 -36.06 -1.27
CA ASP A 9 31.33 -34.93 -1.22
C ASP A 9 29.89 -35.45 -1.23
N GLY A 10 29.01 -34.79 -0.49
CA GLY A 10 27.60 -35.14 -0.37
C GLY A 10 26.78 -33.93 0.02
N ASP A 11 26.66 -33.01 -0.95
CA ASP A 11 25.63 -31.97 -1.03
C ASP A 11 24.31 -32.46 -0.42
N THR A 12 23.89 -31.83 0.67
CA THR A 12 22.50 -31.91 1.11
C THR A 12 21.75 -30.79 0.38
N PRO A 13 20.85 -31.08 -0.58
CA PRO A 13 20.05 -30.04 -1.18
C PRO A 13 19.12 -29.50 -0.10
N ALA A 14 19.26 -28.21 0.20
CA ALA A 14 18.31 -27.49 1.03
C ALA A 14 16.90 -27.72 0.47
N ASP A 15 16.03 -28.20 1.33
CA ASP A 15 14.61 -28.45 1.09
C ASP A 15 13.93 -27.10 0.71
N THR A 16 13.95 -26.79 -0.59
CA THR A 16 13.33 -25.57 -1.13
C THR A 16 11.82 -25.77 -1.07
N LYS A 17 11.21 -25.39 0.05
CA LYS A 17 9.75 -25.24 0.13
C LYS A 17 9.27 -24.44 -1.08
N PRO A 18 8.25 -24.91 -1.82
CA PRO A 18 7.69 -24.12 -2.91
C PRO A 18 7.13 -22.84 -2.31
N THR A 19 7.80 -21.72 -2.59
CA THR A 19 7.28 -20.39 -2.29
C THR A 19 5.94 -20.26 -2.97
N SER A 20 4.90 -20.17 -2.14
CA SER A 20 3.52 -19.85 -2.46
C SER A 20 3.34 -19.37 -3.90
N ASN A 21 2.67 -20.19 -4.72
CA ASN A 21 2.24 -19.87 -6.07
C ASN A 21 1.11 -18.82 -5.99
N ARG A 22 1.44 -17.62 -5.49
CA ARG A 22 0.53 -16.49 -5.46
C ARG A 22 0.43 -16.04 -6.90
N LYS A 23 -0.66 -16.42 -7.58
CA LYS A 23 -1.02 -15.84 -8.87
C LYS A 23 -0.78 -14.33 -8.75
N ALA A 24 0.18 -13.81 -9.51
CA ALA A 24 0.44 -12.38 -9.53
C ALA A 24 -0.86 -11.74 -10.02
N HIS A 25 -1.54 -11.02 -9.12
CA HIS A 25 -2.60 -10.13 -9.58
C HIS A 25 -1.95 -9.19 -10.61
N PRO A 26 -2.60 -8.95 -11.77
CA PRO A 26 -2.07 -8.00 -12.73
C PRO A 26 -1.82 -6.69 -11.99
N ALA A 27 -0.56 -6.24 -11.99
CA ALA A 27 -0.18 -5.03 -11.29
C ALA A 27 -0.96 -3.86 -11.88
N LEU A 28 -1.62 -3.08 -11.02
CA LEU A 28 -2.27 -1.85 -11.45
C LEU A 28 -1.28 -0.97 -12.21
N PRO A 29 -1.69 -0.31 -13.31
CA PRO A 29 -0.81 0.56 -14.08
C PRO A 29 -0.26 1.69 -13.19
N PRO A 30 0.94 2.23 -13.48
CA PRO A 30 1.47 3.37 -12.75
C PRO A 30 0.55 4.59 -12.92
N ILE A 31 0.40 5.38 -11.86
CA ILE A 31 -0.37 6.64 -11.91
C ILE A 31 0.59 7.75 -12.32
N ASN A 32 0.29 8.41 -13.43
CA ASN A 32 0.97 9.64 -13.82
C ASN A 32 0.31 10.83 -13.09
N TRP A 33 0.94 11.32 -12.02
CA TRP A 33 0.41 12.44 -11.23
C TRP A 33 0.62 13.77 -11.96
N THR A 34 -0.34 14.13 -12.80
CA THR A 34 -0.41 15.46 -13.42
C THR A 34 -0.80 16.52 -12.40
N ASP A 35 -0.52 17.79 -12.71
CA ASP A 35 -0.93 18.91 -11.86
C ASP A 35 -2.44 18.91 -11.63
N GLU A 36 -3.23 18.61 -12.67
CA GLU A 36 -4.68 18.48 -12.56
C GLU A 36 -5.11 17.41 -11.55
N LEU A 37 -4.50 16.22 -11.58
CA LEU A 37 -4.80 15.15 -10.62
C LEU A 37 -4.36 15.51 -9.20
N VAL A 38 -3.25 16.23 -9.06
CA VAL A 38 -2.80 16.75 -7.76
C VAL A 38 -3.80 17.79 -7.24
N HIS A 39 -4.28 18.71 -8.08
CA HIS A 39 -5.29 19.68 -7.70
C HIS A 39 -6.61 19.02 -7.29
N GLN A 40 -7.06 17.99 -8.03
CA GLN A 40 -8.25 17.21 -7.65
C GLN A 40 -8.04 16.50 -6.32
N LEU A 41 -6.88 15.88 -6.10
CA LEU A 41 -6.53 15.23 -4.83
C LEU A 41 -6.58 16.22 -3.66
N LEU A 42 -5.97 17.40 -3.81
CA LEU A 42 -6.00 18.45 -2.79
C LEU A 42 -7.43 18.93 -2.51
N THR A 43 -8.22 19.14 -3.55
CA THR A 43 -9.64 19.53 -3.43
C THR A 43 -10.45 18.51 -2.62
N ILE A 44 -10.18 17.21 -2.81
CA ILE A 44 -10.84 16.15 -2.04
C ILE A 44 -10.34 16.16 -0.58
N ILE A 45 -9.02 16.34 -0.36
CA ILE A 45 -8.42 16.40 0.98
C ILE A 45 -8.98 17.56 1.81
N GLU A 46 -9.29 18.69 1.18
CA GLU A 46 -9.85 19.87 1.84
C GLU A 46 -11.30 19.68 2.33
N ARG A 47 -12.00 18.62 1.92
CA ARG A 47 -13.35 18.33 2.42
C ARG A 47 -13.32 18.15 3.93
N PRO A 48 -14.21 18.82 4.70
CA PRO A 48 -14.12 18.87 6.17
C PRO A 48 -13.99 17.50 6.85
N TYR A 49 -14.75 16.50 6.37
CA TYR A 49 -14.72 15.16 6.95
C TYR A 49 -13.43 14.38 6.62
N ILE A 50 -12.84 14.61 5.44
CA ILE A 50 -11.58 13.99 5.00
C ILE A 50 -10.42 14.64 5.75
N ARG A 51 -10.38 15.98 5.75
CA ARG A 51 -9.36 16.75 6.45
C ARG A 51 -9.31 16.38 7.93
N LYS A 52 -10.46 16.30 8.61
CA LYS A 52 -10.57 15.87 10.02
C LYS A 52 -10.01 14.48 10.27
N LYS A 53 -10.17 13.55 9.32
CA LYS A 53 -9.68 12.16 9.44
C LYS A 53 -8.21 11.98 9.03
N ILE A 54 -7.65 12.84 8.18
CA ILE A 54 -6.25 12.78 7.76
C ILE A 54 -5.35 13.58 8.73
N ILE A 55 -5.70 14.84 8.96
CA ILE A 55 -4.89 15.81 9.71
C ILE A 55 -5.28 15.82 11.20
N GLY A 56 -6.54 15.52 11.53
CA GLY A 56 -7.10 15.73 12.86
C GLY A 56 -7.82 17.08 12.97
N THR A 57 -8.40 17.37 14.13
CA THR A 57 -8.93 18.69 14.47
C THR A 57 -7.82 19.56 15.06
N GLU A 58 -7.52 20.70 14.42
CA GLU A 58 -6.61 21.73 14.95
C GLU A 58 -7.33 22.79 15.79
N ASP A 59 -8.67 22.76 15.81
CA ASP A 59 -9.45 23.71 16.62
C ASP A 59 -9.29 23.36 18.09
N GLY A 60 -8.54 24.20 18.82
CA GLY A 60 -8.19 24.06 20.25
C GLY A 60 -9.35 24.04 21.25
N ASN A 61 -10.57 23.78 20.80
CA ASN A 61 -11.78 23.61 21.59
C ASN A 61 -12.37 22.18 21.54
N GLU A 62 -11.90 21.31 20.62
CA GLU A 62 -12.29 19.89 20.58
C GLU A 62 -11.13 19.01 21.04
N GLU A 63 -11.39 17.98 21.84
CA GLU A 63 -10.36 16.97 22.12
C GLU A 63 -9.79 16.43 20.79
N PRO A 64 -8.46 16.27 20.68
CA PRO A 64 -7.85 15.80 19.45
C PRO A 64 -8.46 14.45 19.09
N VAL A 65 -9.23 14.43 17.99
CA VAL A 65 -9.77 13.18 17.46
C VAL A 65 -8.56 12.37 17.01
N LYS A 66 -8.19 11.37 17.81
CA LYS A 66 -7.12 10.43 17.45
C LYS A 66 -7.54 9.74 16.17
N THR A 67 -6.89 10.09 15.07
CA THR A 67 -7.10 9.42 13.79
C THR A 67 -6.31 8.12 13.81
N ASP A 68 -7.03 7.00 13.94
CA ASP A 68 -6.40 5.69 13.87
C ASP A 68 -6.10 5.28 12.40
N GLY A 69 -5.22 4.29 12.24
CA GLY A 69 -4.83 3.83 10.90
C GLY A 69 -6.00 3.28 10.08
N ALA A 70 -7.04 2.76 10.74
CA ALA A 70 -8.25 2.28 10.06
C ALA A 70 -9.08 3.43 9.47
N SER A 71 -9.20 4.53 10.21
CA SER A 71 -9.90 5.75 9.79
C SER A 71 -9.21 6.41 8.59
N LYS A 72 -7.87 6.44 8.59
CA LYS A 72 -7.08 6.94 7.45
C LYS A 72 -7.25 6.04 6.22
N ASN A 73 -7.15 4.72 6.38
CA ASN A 73 -7.34 3.78 5.27
C ASN A 73 -8.74 3.86 4.64
N CYS A 74 -9.77 4.11 5.45
CA CYS A 74 -11.13 4.31 4.97
C CYS A 74 -11.19 5.52 4.02
N VAL A 75 -10.61 6.65 4.43
CA VAL A 75 -10.58 7.87 3.64
C VAL A 75 -9.71 7.75 2.40
N TYR A 76 -8.56 7.08 2.48
CA TYR A 76 -7.76 6.77 1.29
C TYR A 76 -8.54 5.93 0.29
N GLY A 77 -9.44 5.05 0.76
CA GLY A 77 -10.34 4.28 -0.08
C GLY A 77 -11.40 5.14 -0.76
N GLU A 78 -12.00 6.08 -0.03
CA GLU A 78 -12.95 7.05 -0.58
C GLU A 78 -12.29 7.91 -1.67
N ILE A 79 -11.10 8.47 -1.40
CA ILE A 79 -10.32 9.25 -2.36
C ILE A 79 -9.96 8.40 -3.59
N ALA A 80 -9.50 7.16 -3.38
CA ALA A 80 -9.16 6.25 -4.47
C ALA A 80 -10.37 5.90 -5.35
N GLY A 81 -11.52 5.65 -4.74
CA GLY A 81 -12.76 5.36 -5.45
C GLY A 81 -13.26 6.54 -6.27
N GLU A 82 -13.01 7.76 -5.83
CA GLU A 82 -13.40 8.97 -6.56
C GLU A 82 -12.46 9.31 -7.71
N LEU A 83 -11.15 9.32 -7.49
CA LEU A 83 -10.17 9.66 -8.52
C LEU A 83 -9.95 8.54 -9.55
N PHE A 84 -10.06 7.29 -9.11
CA PHE A 84 -9.67 6.12 -9.89
C PHE A 84 -10.66 4.96 -9.72
N PRO A 85 -11.96 5.15 -10.01
CA PRO A 85 -13.01 4.17 -9.73
C PRO A 85 -12.73 2.79 -10.32
N GLU A 86 -12.22 2.73 -11.56
CA GLU A 86 -11.91 1.46 -12.25
C GLU A 86 -10.72 0.72 -11.63
N MET A 87 -9.64 1.44 -11.31
CA MET A 87 -8.47 0.83 -10.65
C MET A 87 -8.79 0.43 -9.20
N TYR A 88 -9.63 1.20 -8.51
CA TYR A 88 -10.09 0.90 -7.17
C TYR A 88 -10.99 -0.35 -7.14
N ALA A 89 -11.89 -0.49 -8.12
CA ALA A 89 -12.69 -1.71 -8.31
C ALA A 89 -11.82 -2.93 -8.62
N THR A 90 -10.69 -2.73 -9.30
CA THR A 90 -9.75 -3.80 -9.65
C THR A 90 -8.92 -4.26 -8.45
N ASP A 91 -8.31 -3.33 -7.71
CA ASP A 91 -7.52 -3.62 -6.51
C ASP A 91 -7.54 -2.44 -5.53
N SER A 92 -8.56 -2.46 -4.68
CA SER A 92 -8.79 -1.42 -3.66
C SER A 92 -7.66 -1.32 -2.65
N LYS A 93 -7.02 -2.43 -2.28
CA LYS A 93 -5.93 -2.44 -1.29
C LYS A 93 -4.69 -1.73 -1.83
N SER A 94 -4.30 -2.05 -3.06
CA SER A 94 -3.17 -1.38 -3.70
C SER A 94 -3.46 0.11 -3.95
N MET A 95 -4.69 0.46 -4.32
CA MET A 95 -5.07 1.86 -4.50
C MET A 95 -5.09 2.67 -3.20
N ILE A 96 -5.65 2.11 -2.12
CA ILE A 96 -5.60 2.70 -0.77
C ILE A 96 -4.14 2.99 -0.38
N SER A 97 -3.26 2.00 -0.58
CA SER A 97 -1.84 2.17 -0.28
C SER A 97 -1.18 3.27 -1.12
N ARG A 98 -1.50 3.36 -2.41
CA ARG A 98 -0.93 4.39 -3.31
C ARG A 98 -1.37 5.80 -2.93
N ILE A 99 -2.65 5.98 -2.61
CA ILE A 99 -3.18 7.27 -2.14
C ILE A 99 -2.53 7.62 -0.80
N GLY A 100 -2.48 6.69 0.15
CA GLY A 100 -1.82 6.88 1.43
C GLY A 100 -0.36 7.32 1.29
N SER A 101 0.42 6.66 0.42
CA SER A 101 1.82 7.03 0.11
C SER A 101 1.98 8.39 -0.55
N LYS A 102 0.97 8.89 -1.28
CA LYS A 102 1.04 10.21 -1.93
C LYS A 102 0.73 11.35 -0.96
N ILE A 103 -0.09 11.08 0.07
CA ILE A 103 -0.54 12.05 1.08
C ILE A 103 0.40 12.10 2.30
N SER A 104 1.00 10.97 2.67
CA SER A 104 1.84 10.84 3.88
C SER A 104 3.22 11.48 3.75
#